data_AF-A0A6G8AV66-F1
#
_entry.id   AF-A0A6G8AV66-F1
#
_cell.length_a   1.000
_cell.length_b   1.000
_cell.length_c   1.000
_cell.angle_alpha   90.00
_cell.angle_beta   90.00
_cell.angle_gamma   90.00
#
_symmetry.space_group_name_H-M   'P 1'
#
loop_
_entity.id
_entity.type
_entity.pdbx_description
1 polymer ?
#
loop_
_entity_poly.entity_id
_entity_poly.type
_entity_poly.pdbx_seq_one_letter_code
_entity_poly.pdbx_strand_id
1 'polypeptide(L)'
;MASTWGGAATQSGNDGLSTHFIAHNPGVFSVLFHLSLGEEIVITDGANQAKSYHVARIWTVNDSGIDIATGEDTWDLITGSNNGEAVALQTCIDDSTNLIVFAN
;
A
#
# COMPACT_ATOMS: atom_id res chain seq x y z
N MET A 1 -2.44 -12.57 -7.81
CA MET A 1 -2.39 -11.32 -8.59
C MET A 1 -2.82 -10.18 -7.69
N ALA A 2 -2.42 -8.95 -8.00
CA ALA A 2 -2.83 -7.74 -7.27
C ALA A 2 -3.87 -6.96 -8.08
N SER A 3 -4.66 -6.14 -7.41
CA SER A 3 -5.63 -5.22 -8.01
C SER A 3 -5.54 -3.85 -7.37
N THR A 4 -5.92 -2.80 -8.11
CA THR A 4 -6.13 -1.48 -7.54
C THR A 4 -7.57 -1.33 -7.03
N TRP A 5 -7.75 -0.66 -5.89
CA TRP A 5 -9.07 -0.51 -5.25
C TRP A 5 -9.36 0.92 -4.76
N GLY A 6 -8.31 1.69 -4.48
CA GLY A 6 -8.37 3.12 -4.18
C GLY A 6 -7.16 3.85 -4.77
N GLY A 7 -7.02 5.14 -4.46
CA GLY A 7 -6.00 5.99 -5.04
C GLY A 7 -6.22 6.20 -6.55
N ALA A 8 -5.14 6.41 -7.28
CA ALA A 8 -5.15 6.38 -8.74
C ALA A 8 -5.48 4.98 -9.24
N ALA A 9 -6.40 4.88 -10.21
CA ALA A 9 -6.80 3.59 -10.77
C ALA A 9 -5.66 2.89 -11.55
N THR A 10 -4.77 3.69 -12.12
CA THR A 10 -3.59 3.24 -12.87
C THR A 10 -2.35 3.82 -12.19
N GLN A 11 -1.39 2.96 -11.84
CA GLN A 11 -0.10 3.42 -11.31
C GLN A 11 0.79 3.92 -12.45
N SER A 12 1.40 5.10 -12.28
CA SER A 12 2.25 5.78 -13.28
C SER A 12 3.65 6.12 -12.77
N GLY A 13 3.89 6.13 -11.46
CA GLY A 13 5.23 6.40 -10.89
C GLY A 13 5.71 7.86 -10.96
N ASN A 14 4.94 8.73 -11.64
CA ASN A 14 5.33 10.09 -12.00
C ASN A 14 4.17 11.07 -12.17
N ASP A 15 2.94 10.70 -11.80
CA ASP A 15 1.76 11.58 -11.89
C ASP A 15 1.52 12.35 -10.59
N GLY A 16 2.32 12.08 -9.55
CA GLY A 16 2.20 12.73 -8.25
C GLY A 16 0.99 12.23 -7.46
N LEU A 17 0.43 11.08 -7.84
CA LEU A 17 -0.70 10.46 -7.18
C LEU A 17 -0.28 9.17 -6.45
N SER A 18 -1.04 8.86 -5.40
CA SER A 18 -0.89 7.60 -4.68
C SER A 18 -1.74 6.51 -5.32
N THR A 19 -1.22 5.29 -5.39
CA THR A 19 -1.98 4.11 -5.82
C THR A 19 -2.14 3.11 -4.68
N HIS A 20 -3.35 2.59 -4.50
CA HIS A 20 -3.62 1.53 -3.53
C HIS A 20 -3.72 0.17 -4.23
N PHE A 21 -2.85 -0.76 -3.85
CA PHE A 21 -2.85 -2.15 -4.29
C PHE A 21 -3.31 -3.11 -3.21
N ILE A 22 -4.13 -4.09 -3.59
CA ILE A 22 -4.60 -5.17 -2.72
C ILE A 22 -4.20 -6.51 -3.34
N ALA A 23 -3.65 -7.43 -2.53
CA ALA A 23 -3.45 -8.82 -2.93
C ALA A 23 -3.46 -9.81 -1.75
N HIS A 24 -3.58 -11.10 -2.08
CA HIS A 24 -3.70 -12.17 -1.08
C HIS A 24 -2.42 -12.47 -0.30
N ASN A 25 -2.63 -12.84 0.97
CA ASN A 25 -1.73 -13.56 1.85
C ASN A 25 -2.48 -14.81 2.40
N PRO A 26 -1.92 -16.03 2.32
CA PRO A 26 -0.68 -16.37 1.60
C PRO A 26 -0.84 -16.10 0.10
N GLY A 27 0.25 -15.70 -0.56
CA GLY A 27 0.21 -15.32 -1.96
C GLY A 27 1.27 -14.29 -2.33
N VAL A 28 1.00 -13.50 -3.36
CA VAL A 28 1.98 -12.53 -3.90
C VAL A 28 2.39 -11.45 -2.88
N PHE A 29 1.57 -11.18 -1.86
CA PHE A 29 1.85 -10.17 -0.83
C PHE A 29 2.27 -10.77 0.53
N SER A 30 2.54 -12.08 0.62
CA SER A 30 3.11 -12.64 1.86
C SER A 30 4.47 -12.03 2.21
N VAL A 31 5.17 -11.44 1.24
CA VAL A 31 6.44 -10.74 1.45
C VAL A 31 6.29 -9.48 2.31
N LEU A 32 5.11 -8.84 2.33
CA LEU A 32 4.90 -7.58 3.06
C LEU A 32 5.16 -7.71 4.56
N PHE A 33 4.96 -8.91 5.13
CA PHE A 33 5.21 -9.20 6.55
C PHE A 33 6.69 -9.17 6.95
N HIS A 34 7.61 -9.12 5.99
CA HIS A 34 9.05 -9.09 6.24
C HIS A 34 9.67 -7.71 5.93
N LEU A 35 8.89 -6.78 5.39
CA LEU A 35 9.39 -5.45 5.06
C LEU A 35 9.64 -4.62 6.32
N SER A 36 10.67 -3.78 6.26
CA SER A 36 11.00 -2.81 7.30
C SER A 36 10.91 -1.38 6.80
N LEU A 37 10.80 -0.42 7.73
CA LEU A 37 10.85 1.00 7.39
C LEU A 37 12.15 1.33 6.65
N GLY A 38 12.04 2.12 5.57
CA GLY A 38 13.14 2.52 4.70
C GLY A 38 13.50 1.52 3.60
N GLU A 39 12.97 0.29 3.64
CA GLU A 39 13.21 -0.72 2.62
C GLU A 39 12.67 -0.27 1.25
N GLU A 40 13.39 -0.61 0.17
CA GLU A 40 13.03 -0.21 -1.18
C GLU A 40 11.98 -1.15 -1.78
N ILE A 41 10.97 -0.57 -2.39
CA ILE A 41 9.97 -1.24 -3.21
C ILE A 41 10.08 -0.67 -4.62
N VAL A 42 10.27 -1.53 -5.61
CA VAL A 42 10.28 -1.14 -7.02
C VAL A 42 9.01 -1.61 -7.70
N ILE A 43 8.27 -0.68 -8.31
CA ILE A 43 7.08 -0.97 -9.11
C ILE A 43 7.36 -0.59 -10.55
N THR A 44 7.01 -1.48 -11.47
CA THR A 44 7.07 -1.24 -12.90
C THR A 44 5.66 -1.06 -13.45
N ASP A 45 5.41 0.09 -14.07
CA ASP A 45 4.10 0.43 -14.63
C ASP A 45 3.80 -0.32 -15.95
N GLY A 46 2.62 -0.08 -16.51
CA GLY A 46 2.21 -0.67 -17.80
C GLY A 46 3.02 -0.19 -19.01
N ALA A 47 3.82 0.87 -18.87
CA ALA A 47 4.73 1.42 -19.87
C ALA A 47 6.19 0.97 -19.66
N ASN A 48 6.43 -0.02 -18.79
CA ASN A 48 7.75 -0.53 -18.39
C ASN A 48 8.66 0.52 -17.73
N GLN A 49 8.10 1.55 -17.10
CA GLN A 49 8.85 2.49 -16.27
C GLN A 49 8.92 1.98 -14.84
N ALA A 50 10.14 1.84 -14.31
CA ALA A 50 10.38 1.46 -12.94
C ALA A 50 10.47 2.69 -12.04
N LYS A 51 9.80 2.62 -10.89
CA LYS A 51 9.87 3.63 -9.82
C LYS A 51 10.20 2.95 -8.49
N SER A 52 11.21 3.50 -7.82
CA SER A 52 11.55 3.13 -6.44
C SER A 52 10.74 3.98 -5.45
N TYR A 53 10.23 3.31 -4.42
CA TYR A 53 9.57 3.87 -3.25
C TYR A 53 10.26 3.33 -2.00
N HIS A 54 10.26 4.08 -0.91
CA HIS A 54 10.79 3.62 0.36
C HIS A 54 9.67 3.47 1.38
N VAL A 55 9.67 2.35 2.13
CA VAL A 55 8.64 2.10 3.14
C VAL A 55 8.67 3.20 4.19
N ALA A 56 7.61 3.99 4.26
CA ALA A 56 7.48 5.11 5.18
C ALA A 56 6.69 4.72 6.43
N ARG A 57 5.66 3.88 6.29
CA ARG A 57 4.79 3.44 7.38
C ARG A 57 4.35 1.99 7.18
N ILE A 58 4.12 1.31 8.30
CA ILE A 58 3.51 -0.02 8.34
C ILE A 58 2.42 0.03 9.42
N TRP A 59 1.18 -0.27 9.04
CA TRP A 59 0.04 -0.29 9.95
C TRP A 59 -0.61 -1.66 9.98
N THR A 60 -1.19 -2.02 11.12
CA THR A 60 -2.21 -3.06 11.18
C THR A 60 -3.54 -2.38 11.40
N VAL A 61 -4.46 -2.47 10.44
CA VAL A 61 -5.73 -1.75 10.46
C VAL A 61 -6.89 -2.71 10.52
N ASN A 62 -8.01 -2.30 11.11
CA ASN A 62 -9.28 -3.01 10.97
C ASN A 62 -9.92 -2.72 9.59
N ASP A 63 -11.08 -3.33 9.32
CA ASP A 63 -11.82 -3.16 8.05
C ASP A 63 -12.30 -1.71 7.77
N SER A 64 -12.23 -0.82 8.77
CA SER A 64 -12.53 0.60 8.62
C SER A 64 -11.29 1.48 8.42
N GLY A 65 -10.10 0.88 8.25
CA GLY A 65 -8.86 1.63 8.07
C GLY A 65 -8.33 2.28 9.35
N ILE A 66 -8.79 1.84 10.53
CA ILE A 66 -8.31 2.35 11.81
C ILE A 66 -7.14 1.48 12.28
N ASP A 67 -5.98 2.10 12.55
CA ASP A 67 -4.83 1.42 13.15
C ASP A 67 -5.19 0.87 14.52
N ILE A 68 -5.06 -0.45 14.71
CA ILE A 68 -5.45 -1.13 15.94
C ILE A 68 -4.52 -0.80 17.11
N ALA A 69 -3.30 -0.34 16.84
CA ALA A 69 -2.32 -0.01 17.87
C ALA A 69 -2.54 1.40 18.44
N THR A 70 -2.93 2.36 17.60
CA THR A 70 -2.97 3.78 17.96
C THR A 70 -4.38 4.39 17.93
N GLY A 71 -5.32 3.78 17.21
CA GLY A 71 -6.63 4.35 16.92
C GLY A 71 -6.59 5.45 15.84
N GLU A 72 -5.48 5.64 15.14
CA GLU A 72 -5.36 6.59 14.03
C GLU A 72 -6.26 6.15 12.86
N ASP A 73 -7.02 7.09 12.30
CA ASP A 73 -7.76 6.89 11.06
C ASP A 73 -6.81 7.08 9.87
N THR A 74 -6.52 5.98 9.18
CA THR A 74 -5.61 5.95 8.03
C THR A 74 -6.33 5.82 6.70
N TRP A 75 -7.67 5.85 6.70
CA TRP A 75 -8.49 5.58 5.53
C TRP A 75 -8.15 6.46 4.32
N ASP A 76 -8.02 7.77 4.53
CA ASP A 76 -7.72 8.73 3.46
C ASP A 76 -6.28 8.59 2.94
N LEU A 77 -5.34 8.16 3.79
CA LEU A 77 -3.96 7.87 3.36
C LEU A 77 -3.89 6.60 2.50
N ILE A 78 -4.68 5.58 2.84
CA ILE A 78 -4.72 4.31 2.12
C ILE A 78 -5.47 4.47 0.80
N THR A 79 -6.64 5.10 0.81
CA THR A 79 -7.59 5.08 -0.31
C THR A 79 -7.60 6.37 -1.14
N GLY A 80 -7.03 7.46 -0.62
CA GLY A 80 -6.93 8.74 -1.32
C GLY A 80 -5.79 8.76 -2.33
N SER A 81 -5.97 9.51 -3.43
CA SER A 81 -4.95 9.68 -4.47
C SER A 81 -4.01 10.86 -4.21
N ASN A 82 -4.39 11.83 -3.39
CA ASN A 82 -3.70 13.12 -3.28
C ASN A 82 -2.57 13.13 -2.22
N ASN A 83 -1.88 11.99 -2.05
CA ASN A 83 -0.82 11.81 -1.06
C ASN A 83 0.59 12.03 -1.65
N GLY A 84 0.68 12.61 -2.84
CA GLY A 84 1.91 12.66 -3.63
C GLY A 84 2.18 11.33 -4.32
N GLU A 85 3.36 11.21 -4.93
CA GLU A 85 3.82 9.97 -5.56
C GLU A 85 4.08 8.92 -4.47
N ALA A 86 3.16 7.97 -4.31
CA ALA A 86 3.19 7.00 -3.23
C ALA A 86 2.44 5.71 -3.59
N VAL A 87 2.62 4.68 -2.78
CA VAL A 87 1.86 3.45 -2.88
C VAL A 87 1.43 2.94 -1.50
N ALA A 88 0.17 2.50 -1.42
CA ALA A 88 -0.34 1.71 -0.31
C ALA A 88 -0.48 0.26 -0.76
N LEU A 89 0.12 -0.68 -0.03
CA LEU A 89 0.05 -2.12 -0.29
C LEU A 89 -0.69 -2.80 0.85
N GLN A 90 -1.85 -3.39 0.55
CA GLN A 90 -2.72 -4.03 1.54
C GLN A 90 -2.77 -5.54 1.34
N THR A 91 -2.66 -6.28 2.44
CA THR A 91 -2.96 -7.71 2.49
C THR A 91 -3.64 -8.11 3.80
N CYS A 92 -4.42 -9.18 3.76
CA CYS A 92 -5.14 -9.67 4.95
C CYS A 92 -4.17 -10.33 5.94
N ILE A 93 -4.40 -10.07 7.23
CA ILE A 93 -3.80 -10.82 8.33
C ILE A 93 -4.79 -11.92 8.76
N ASP A 94 -6.04 -11.52 8.99
CA ASP A 94 -7.18 -12.38 9.29
C ASP A 94 -8.48 -11.80 8.69
N ASP A 95 -9.64 -12.26 9.15
CA ASP A 95 -10.96 -11.88 8.62
C ASP A 95 -11.37 -10.43 8.94
N SER A 96 -10.67 -9.74 9.84
CA SER A 96 -11.05 -8.38 10.29
C SER A 96 -9.90 -7.40 10.38
N THR A 97 -8.67 -7.85 10.12
CA THR A 97 -7.47 -7.02 10.14
C THR A 97 -6.59 -7.20 8.91
N ASN A 98 -5.98 -6.09 8.51
CA ASN A 98 -5.15 -5.98 7.32
C ASN A 98 -3.80 -5.35 7.67
N LEU A 99 -2.74 -5.84 7.02
CA LEU A 99 -1.43 -5.21 7.00
C LEU A 99 -1.41 -4.20 5.87
N ILE A 100 -1.02 -2.96 6.18
CA ILE A 100 -0.78 -1.89 5.21
C ILE A 100 0.69 -1.53 5.24
N VAL A 101 1.32 -1.52 4.07
CA VAL A 101 2.65 -0.92 3.86
C VAL A 101 2.47 0.31 2.98
N PHE A 102 2.84 1.47 3.50
CA PHE A 102 2.81 2.74 2.75
C PHE A 102 4.22 3.19 2.43
N ALA A 103 4.49 3.49 1.17
CA ALA A 103 5.81 3.85 0.66
C ALA A 103 5.75 5.07 -0.27
N ASN A 104 6.77 5.92 -0.22
CA ASN A 104 6.91 7.13 -1.04
C ASN A 104 8.37 7.45 -1.40
#